data_AF-A0A1H5CCL8-F1
#
_entry.id   AF-A0A1H5CCL8-F1
#
_cell.length_a   1.000
_cell.length_b   1.000
_cell.length_c   1.000
_cell.angle_alpha   90.00
_cell.angle_beta   90.00
_cell.angle_gamma   90.00
#
_symmetry.space_group_name_H-M   'P 1'
#
loop_
_entity.id
_entity.type
_entity.pdbx_description
1 polymer ?
#
loop_
_entity_poly.entity_id
_entity_poly.type
_entity_poly.pdbx_seq_one_letter_code
_entity_poly.pdbx_strand_id
1 'polypeptide(L)'
;MAEVASKNGDRERARDLMYAAEEIARSLVHSHQQTVLLTTLAVGAAELEEPAQARYLARELEEMGRTLSQPVKRALSLAGSAATLVTLGDQDRARRLAHDAAAAAREEADPPGRSTALGMTAAVATEAFDPDDLQRLTHEVEREVEALTDTEQRDSTLASLATALALTDDRAGACRLLDRVISVKERARALSGMALTVMRKGDPGWVRELVPGISRAVAELPEGEEREGATADIAETLALLGEPARAEMLLREVTDARRRAEGFATAAGAAVEAGDNVLARRLAQTAESAVRATVDLFAGAHELTSLACALALVGDQERARALALYAEKAVDGSAEPARRAWPTIGIVKAAALTGDTEWAERLVRSVEEPGPRGQALARWARVCADAGARDRATLGRCGPGAGRGRAFRRRCCPPPWPARLPWSSLSFPEAPSPLTTRPAFPASPTPSETARPGTRDIRCRPR
;
A
#
# COMPACT_ATOMS: atom_id res chain seq x y z
N MET A 1 -9.08 -4.52 5.01
CA MET A 1 -9.78 -4.67 6.32
C MET A 1 -11.15 -5.31 6.18
N ALA A 2 -12.02 -4.77 5.31
CA ALA A 2 -13.32 -5.40 5.03
C ALA A 2 -13.18 -6.85 4.56
N GLU A 3 -12.28 -7.11 3.60
CA GLU A 3 -11.97 -8.46 3.10
C GLU A 3 -11.46 -9.42 4.20
N VAL A 4 -10.64 -8.92 5.12
CA VAL A 4 -10.16 -9.71 6.27
C VAL A 4 -11.29 -9.99 7.26
N ALA A 5 -12.20 -9.03 7.48
CA ALA A 5 -13.40 -9.24 8.29
C ALA A 5 -14.34 -10.27 7.65
N SER A 6 -14.52 -10.20 6.33
CA SER A 6 -15.23 -11.19 5.51
C SER A 6 -14.65 -12.60 5.68
N LYS A 7 -13.34 -12.75 5.46
CA LYS A 7 -12.62 -14.03 5.61
C LYS A 7 -12.68 -14.59 7.03
N ASN A 8 -12.91 -13.75 8.04
CA ASN A 8 -13.09 -14.17 9.43
C ASN A 8 -14.57 -14.39 9.83
N GLY A 9 -15.52 -14.24 8.90
CA GLY A 9 -16.96 -14.44 9.11
C GLY A 9 -17.69 -13.26 9.76
N ASP A 10 -17.02 -12.12 9.96
CA ASP A 10 -17.59 -10.90 10.54
C ASP A 10 -18.17 -10.01 9.43
N ARG A 11 -19.31 -10.44 8.88
CA ARG A 11 -19.96 -9.83 7.70
C ARG A 11 -20.47 -8.42 7.96
N GLU A 12 -21.02 -8.16 9.15
CA GLU A 12 -21.53 -6.83 9.53
C GLU A 12 -20.39 -5.80 9.56
N ARG A 13 -19.28 -6.14 10.22
CA ARG A 13 -18.09 -5.30 10.23
C ARG A 13 -17.46 -5.13 8.85
N ALA A 14 -17.49 -6.17 8.02
CA ALA A 14 -17.01 -6.08 6.64
C ALA A 14 -17.82 -5.05 5.84
N ARG A 15 -19.15 -5.08 6.00
CA ARG A 15 -20.10 -4.18 5.36
C ARG A 15 -19.92 -2.72 5.80
N ASP A 16 -19.80 -2.46 7.10
CA ASP A 16 -19.56 -1.11 7.63
C ASP A 16 -18.24 -0.53 7.11
N LEU A 17 -17.19 -1.37 7.05
CA LEU A 17 -15.89 -0.96 6.52
C LEU A 17 -15.92 -0.67 5.03
N MET A 18 -16.78 -1.37 4.28
CA MET A 18 -16.97 -1.08 2.86
C MET A 18 -17.71 0.22 2.63
N TYR A 19 -18.76 0.52 3.39
CA TYR A 19 -19.45 1.81 3.27
C TYR A 19 -18.52 2.98 3.56
N ALA A 20 -17.71 2.88 4.62
CA ALA A 20 -16.70 3.90 4.93
C ALA A 20 -15.65 4.02 3.81
N ALA A 21 -15.24 2.91 3.21
CA ALA A 21 -14.28 2.93 2.10
C ALA A 21 -14.89 3.51 0.81
N GLU A 22 -16.18 3.27 0.55
CA GLU A 22 -16.92 3.83 -0.57
C GLU A 22 -17.04 5.35 -0.44
N GLU A 23 -17.33 5.86 0.77
CA GLU A 23 -17.34 7.30 1.04
C GLU A 23 -15.98 7.95 0.76
N ILE A 24 -14.89 7.30 1.19
CA ILE A 24 -13.54 7.77 0.88
C ILE A 24 -13.28 7.73 -0.63
N ALA A 25 -13.63 6.64 -1.32
CA ALA A 25 -13.45 6.52 -2.76
C ALA A 25 -14.19 7.64 -3.51
N ARG A 26 -15.42 7.96 -3.11
CA ARG A 26 -16.22 9.05 -3.68
C ARG A 26 -15.63 10.43 -3.46
N SER A 27 -14.88 10.63 -2.37
CA SER A 27 -14.20 11.91 -2.12
C SER A 27 -13.02 12.17 -3.07
N LEU A 28 -12.54 11.16 -3.80
CA LEU A 28 -11.36 11.23 -4.68
C LEU A 28 -11.71 11.50 -6.15
N VAL A 29 -12.68 12.37 -6.38
CA VAL A 29 -13.32 12.69 -7.67
C VAL A 29 -12.35 12.71 -8.88
N HIS A 30 -12.61 11.86 -9.88
CA HIS A 30 -11.86 11.67 -11.12
C HIS A 30 -10.35 11.38 -10.96
N SER A 31 -9.95 10.97 -9.75
CA SER A 31 -8.59 10.50 -9.49
C SER A 31 -8.42 9.07 -9.95
N HIS A 32 -7.20 8.75 -10.35
CA HIS A 32 -6.79 7.37 -10.57
C HIS A 32 -7.06 6.48 -9.34
N GLN A 33 -6.90 7.04 -8.14
CA GLN A 33 -7.14 6.34 -6.89
C GLN A 33 -8.62 5.99 -6.67
N GLN A 34 -9.55 6.79 -7.18
CA GLN A 34 -10.99 6.50 -7.10
C GLN A 34 -11.34 5.25 -7.90
N THR A 35 -10.92 5.15 -9.16
CA THR A 35 -11.19 4.00 -10.03
C THR A 35 -10.75 2.68 -9.39
N VAL A 36 -9.56 2.68 -8.80
CA VAL A 36 -8.96 1.50 -8.15
C VAL A 36 -9.76 1.10 -6.92
N LEU A 37 -10.06 2.06 -6.05
CA LEU A 37 -10.78 1.80 -4.81
C LEU A 37 -12.18 1.29 -5.13
N LEU A 38 -12.88 1.91 -6.08
CA LEU A 38 -14.20 1.46 -6.53
C LEU A 38 -14.16 0.07 -7.13
N THR A 39 -13.14 -0.26 -7.94
CA THR A 39 -12.94 -1.63 -8.47
C THR A 39 -12.79 -2.65 -7.35
N THR A 40 -11.95 -2.35 -6.35
CA THR A 40 -11.72 -3.22 -5.20
C THR A 40 -13.00 -3.40 -4.37
N LEU A 41 -13.78 -2.32 -4.18
CA LEU A 41 -15.05 -2.36 -3.46
C LEU A 41 -16.12 -3.13 -4.21
N ALA A 42 -16.18 -2.99 -5.54
CA ALA A 42 -17.16 -3.67 -6.39
C ALA A 42 -16.96 -5.20 -6.34
N VAL A 43 -15.72 -5.65 -6.52
CA VAL A 43 -15.35 -7.08 -6.42
C VAL A 43 -15.58 -7.58 -4.99
N GLY A 44 -15.12 -6.84 -3.98
CA GLY A 44 -15.32 -7.22 -2.57
C GLY A 44 -16.80 -7.30 -2.16
N ALA A 45 -17.67 -6.46 -2.73
CA ALA A 45 -19.11 -6.52 -2.52
C ALA A 45 -19.71 -7.79 -3.13
N ALA A 46 -19.25 -8.19 -4.30
CA ALA A 46 -19.71 -9.41 -4.95
C ALA A 46 -19.29 -10.65 -4.16
N GLU A 47 -18.03 -10.70 -3.69
CA GLU A 47 -17.52 -11.78 -2.84
C GLU A 47 -18.25 -11.90 -1.49
N LEU A 48 -18.75 -10.78 -0.97
CA LEU A 48 -19.56 -10.73 0.26
C LEU A 48 -21.03 -11.10 0.06
N GLU A 49 -21.43 -11.54 -1.13
CA GLU A 49 -22.81 -11.86 -1.49
C GLU A 49 -23.75 -10.65 -1.33
N GLU A 50 -23.27 -9.43 -1.62
CA GLU A 50 -24.06 -8.19 -1.65
C GLU A 50 -24.31 -7.75 -3.11
N PRO A 51 -25.09 -8.51 -3.90
CA PRO A 51 -25.17 -8.33 -5.35
C PRO A 51 -25.76 -6.98 -5.76
N ALA A 52 -26.59 -6.36 -4.92
CA ALA A 52 -27.15 -5.04 -5.20
C ALA A 52 -26.05 -3.94 -5.19
N GLN A 53 -25.16 -3.97 -4.19
CA GLN A 53 -24.06 -3.01 -4.08
C GLN A 53 -23.00 -3.27 -5.15
N ALA A 54 -22.65 -4.53 -5.38
CA ALA A 54 -21.75 -4.91 -6.46
C ALA A 54 -22.26 -4.45 -7.84
N ARG A 55 -23.55 -4.64 -8.14
CA ARG A 55 -24.16 -4.17 -9.40
C ARG A 55 -24.17 -2.65 -9.51
N TYR A 56 -24.40 -1.95 -8.41
CA TYR A 56 -24.35 -0.48 -8.38
C TYR A 56 -22.94 0.02 -8.71
N LEU A 57 -21.94 -0.47 -7.99
CA LEU A 57 -20.54 -0.09 -8.19
C LEU A 57 -20.03 -0.51 -9.59
N ALA A 58 -20.44 -1.67 -10.11
CA ALA A 58 -20.10 -2.08 -11.47
C ALA A 58 -20.65 -1.12 -12.53
N ARG A 59 -21.89 -0.60 -12.34
CA ARG A 59 -22.48 0.40 -13.25
C ARG A 59 -21.76 1.74 -13.15
N GLU A 60 -21.39 2.16 -11.95
CA GLU A 60 -20.62 3.39 -11.74
C GLU A 60 -19.26 3.29 -12.45
N LEU A 61 -18.54 2.18 -12.28
CA LEU A 61 -17.29 1.91 -12.99
C LEU A 61 -17.45 1.90 -14.51
N GLU A 62 -18.57 1.35 -15.02
CA GLU A 62 -18.88 1.38 -16.45
C GLU A 62 -19.15 2.80 -16.97
N GLU A 63 -19.87 3.62 -16.20
CA GLU A 63 -20.13 5.02 -16.53
C GLU A 63 -18.86 5.86 -16.49
N MET A 64 -18.00 5.66 -15.49
CA MET A 64 -16.66 6.25 -15.44
C MET A 64 -15.84 5.84 -16.67
N GLY A 65 -15.87 4.56 -17.03
CA GLY A 65 -15.18 4.03 -18.21
C GLY A 65 -15.59 4.69 -19.54
N ARG A 66 -16.84 5.16 -19.63
CA ARG A 66 -17.38 5.87 -20.80
C ARG A 66 -17.10 7.37 -20.79
N THR A 67 -17.05 7.99 -19.62
CA THR A 67 -17.01 9.46 -19.47
C THR A 67 -15.60 10.01 -19.27
N LEU A 68 -14.69 9.22 -18.70
CA LEU A 68 -13.30 9.63 -18.49
C LEU A 68 -12.61 9.84 -19.83
N SER A 69 -11.79 10.89 -19.93
CA SER A 69 -11.03 11.17 -21.16
C SER A 69 -9.70 10.42 -21.26
N GLN A 70 -9.16 9.95 -20.11
CA GLN A 70 -7.84 9.31 -20.06
C GLN A 70 -7.94 7.80 -20.36
N PRO A 71 -7.28 7.27 -21.41
CA PRO A 71 -7.39 5.88 -21.86
C PRO A 71 -7.13 4.85 -20.75
N VAL A 72 -6.04 5.00 -20.00
CA VAL A 72 -5.67 4.08 -18.90
C VAL A 72 -6.77 4.00 -17.84
N LYS A 73 -7.32 5.15 -17.40
CA LYS A 73 -8.37 5.15 -16.38
C LYS A 73 -9.68 4.56 -16.90
N ARG A 74 -10.00 4.79 -18.17
CA ARG A 74 -11.16 4.16 -18.83
C ARG A 74 -11.02 2.64 -18.83
N ALA A 75 -9.89 2.14 -19.31
CA ALA A 75 -9.58 0.72 -19.36
C ALA A 75 -9.73 0.04 -17.99
N LEU A 76 -9.11 0.61 -16.96
CA LEU A 76 -9.17 0.06 -15.60
C LEU A 76 -10.58 0.08 -15.01
N SER A 77 -11.37 1.12 -15.28
CA SER A 77 -12.75 1.20 -14.80
C SER A 77 -13.63 0.13 -15.46
N LEU A 78 -13.50 -0.04 -16.78
CA LEU A 78 -14.23 -1.07 -17.53
C LEU A 78 -13.81 -2.49 -17.13
N ALA A 79 -12.51 -2.73 -16.93
CA ALA A 79 -11.97 -4.00 -16.46
C ALA A 79 -12.48 -4.35 -15.06
N GLY A 80 -12.51 -3.38 -14.14
CA GLY A 80 -13.06 -3.56 -12.79
C GLY A 80 -14.56 -3.88 -12.80
N SER A 81 -15.32 -3.23 -13.68
CA SER A 81 -16.73 -3.57 -13.89
C SER A 81 -16.90 -4.98 -14.45
N ALA A 82 -16.09 -5.37 -15.44
CA ALA A 82 -16.10 -6.72 -16.01
C ALA A 82 -15.84 -7.80 -14.94
N ALA A 83 -14.79 -7.64 -14.13
CA ALA A 83 -14.46 -8.56 -13.04
C ALA A 83 -15.61 -8.71 -12.02
N THR A 84 -16.29 -7.60 -11.70
CA THR A 84 -17.45 -7.61 -10.81
C THR A 84 -18.65 -8.33 -11.44
N LEU A 85 -18.83 -8.22 -12.76
CA LEU A 85 -19.93 -8.91 -13.44
C LEU A 85 -19.72 -10.42 -13.56
N VAL A 86 -18.48 -10.88 -13.68
CA VAL A 86 -18.13 -12.31 -13.60
C VAL A 86 -18.62 -12.91 -12.29
N THR A 87 -18.26 -12.29 -11.16
CA THR A 87 -18.66 -12.75 -9.82
C THR A 87 -20.17 -12.67 -9.59
N LEU A 88 -20.87 -11.76 -10.28
CA LEU A 88 -22.33 -11.67 -10.31
C LEU A 88 -23.01 -12.65 -11.28
N GLY A 89 -22.25 -13.40 -12.09
CA GLY A 89 -22.73 -14.37 -13.06
C GLY A 89 -23.16 -13.81 -14.42
N ASP A 90 -22.93 -12.52 -14.71
CA ASP A 90 -23.25 -11.89 -16.00
C ASP A 90 -22.04 -11.97 -16.96
N GLN A 91 -21.77 -13.20 -17.41
CA GLN A 91 -20.60 -13.52 -18.24
C GLN A 91 -20.60 -12.79 -19.59
N ASP A 92 -21.75 -12.67 -20.24
CA ASP A 92 -21.84 -12.03 -21.57
C ASP A 92 -21.50 -10.54 -21.49
N ARG A 93 -21.97 -9.85 -20.44
CA ARG A 93 -21.64 -8.44 -20.25
C ARG A 93 -20.21 -8.25 -19.77
N ALA A 94 -19.72 -9.13 -18.89
CA ALA A 94 -18.34 -9.13 -18.46
C ALA A 94 -17.37 -9.22 -19.65
N ARG A 95 -17.62 -10.17 -20.57
CA ARG A 95 -16.84 -10.33 -21.81
C ARG A 95 -16.80 -9.06 -22.64
N ARG A 96 -17.96 -8.44 -22.90
CA ARG A 96 -18.04 -7.19 -23.67
C ARG A 96 -17.23 -6.07 -23.00
N LEU A 97 -17.40 -5.87 -21.70
CA LEU A 97 -16.67 -4.82 -20.97
C LEU A 97 -15.17 -5.11 -20.89
N ALA A 98 -14.74 -6.37 -20.83
CA ALA A 98 -13.33 -6.74 -20.88
C ALA A 98 -12.71 -6.39 -22.24
N HIS A 99 -13.42 -6.64 -23.34
CA HIS A 99 -12.98 -6.21 -24.68
C HIS A 99 -12.98 -4.69 -24.84
N ASP A 100 -14.01 -3.99 -24.34
CA ASP A 100 -14.05 -2.53 -24.35
C ASP A 100 -12.91 -1.92 -23.51
N ALA A 101 -12.56 -2.56 -22.38
CA ALA A 101 -11.41 -2.19 -21.56
C ALA A 101 -10.10 -2.33 -22.32
N ALA A 102 -9.90 -3.47 -23.02
CA ALA A 102 -8.71 -3.68 -23.83
C ALA A 102 -8.65 -2.71 -25.02
N ALA A 103 -9.79 -2.38 -25.64
CA ALA A 103 -9.85 -1.37 -26.69
C ALA A 103 -9.47 0.02 -26.16
N ALA A 104 -9.99 0.42 -25.01
CA ALA A 104 -9.62 1.68 -24.36
C ALA A 104 -8.14 1.71 -23.97
N ALA A 105 -7.56 0.60 -23.51
CA ALA A 105 -6.13 0.52 -23.22
C ALA A 105 -5.28 0.75 -24.49
N ARG A 106 -5.71 0.24 -25.65
CA ARG A 106 -5.01 0.45 -26.93
C ARG A 106 -5.01 1.90 -27.41
N GLU A 107 -5.95 2.72 -26.96
CA GLU A 107 -5.99 4.16 -27.26
C GLU A 107 -4.85 4.92 -26.57
N GLU A 108 -4.14 4.31 -25.61
CA GLU A 108 -3.00 4.93 -24.95
C GLU A 108 -1.84 5.14 -25.93
N ALA A 109 -1.38 6.39 -25.99
CA ALA A 109 -0.38 6.83 -26.95
C ALA A 109 1.03 6.42 -26.50
N ASP A 110 1.29 6.45 -25.20
CA ASP A 110 2.56 6.04 -24.61
C ASP A 110 2.70 4.51 -24.61
N PRO A 111 3.71 3.92 -25.30
CA PRO A 111 3.82 2.46 -25.39
C PRO A 111 4.00 1.73 -24.04
N PRO A 112 4.87 2.19 -23.10
CA PRO A 112 4.91 1.64 -21.74
C PRO A 112 3.57 1.73 -21.02
N GLY A 113 2.90 2.88 -21.13
CA GLY A 113 1.60 3.09 -20.53
C GLY A 113 0.51 2.17 -21.08
N ARG A 114 0.50 1.97 -22.41
CA ARG A 114 -0.39 1.05 -23.10
C ARG A 114 -0.16 -0.40 -22.69
N SER A 115 1.08 -0.86 -22.69
CA SER A 115 1.45 -2.23 -22.27
C SER A 115 1.00 -2.50 -20.84
N THR A 116 1.22 -1.53 -19.94
CA THR A 116 0.76 -1.60 -18.55
C THR A 116 -0.76 -1.68 -18.49
N ALA A 117 -1.49 -0.80 -19.17
CA ALA A 117 -2.95 -0.78 -19.17
C ALA A 117 -3.57 -2.08 -19.73
N LEU A 118 -3.00 -2.63 -20.81
CA LEU A 118 -3.43 -3.89 -21.41
C LEU A 118 -3.19 -5.06 -20.47
N GLY A 119 -2.00 -5.17 -19.86
CA GLY A 119 -1.71 -6.27 -18.96
C GLY A 119 -2.45 -6.18 -17.63
N MET A 120 -2.72 -4.97 -17.12
CA MET A 120 -3.62 -4.80 -15.97
C MET A 120 -5.06 -5.16 -16.32
N THR A 121 -5.53 -4.84 -17.52
CA THR A 121 -6.86 -5.26 -18.01
C THR A 121 -6.93 -6.79 -18.09
N ALA A 122 -5.91 -7.44 -18.66
CA ALA A 122 -5.81 -8.89 -18.73
C ALA A 122 -5.83 -9.53 -17.33
N ALA A 123 -5.08 -8.97 -16.37
CA ALA A 123 -5.04 -9.46 -15.00
C ALA A 123 -6.40 -9.27 -14.29
N VAL A 124 -6.94 -8.06 -14.27
CA VAL A 124 -8.17 -7.74 -13.51
C VAL A 124 -9.39 -8.46 -14.09
N ALA A 125 -9.51 -8.51 -15.41
CA ALA A 125 -10.63 -9.14 -16.10
C ALA A 125 -10.30 -10.54 -16.62
N THR A 126 -9.33 -11.25 -16.02
CA THR A 126 -8.89 -12.59 -16.45
C THR A 126 -10.05 -13.55 -16.65
N GLU A 127 -10.97 -13.63 -15.68
CA GLU A 127 -12.12 -14.54 -15.74
C GLU A 127 -13.22 -14.08 -16.71
N ALA A 128 -13.18 -12.82 -17.16
CA ALA A 128 -14.12 -12.28 -18.13
C ALA A 128 -13.71 -12.58 -19.58
N PHE A 129 -12.44 -12.87 -19.83
CA PHE A 129 -11.96 -13.24 -21.17
C PHE A 129 -12.13 -14.74 -21.41
N ASP A 130 -12.48 -15.11 -22.65
CA ASP A 130 -12.28 -16.49 -23.10
C ASP A 130 -10.77 -16.81 -23.12
N PRO A 131 -10.35 -18.06 -22.87
CA PRO A 131 -8.92 -18.41 -22.75
C PRO A 131 -8.08 -18.02 -23.97
N ASP A 132 -8.64 -18.15 -25.18
CA ASP A 132 -7.96 -17.76 -26.43
C ASP A 132 -7.79 -16.24 -26.54
N ASP A 133 -8.77 -15.47 -26.08
CA ASP A 133 -8.72 -14.00 -26.08
C ASP A 133 -7.72 -13.48 -25.06
N LEU A 134 -7.72 -14.06 -23.87
CA LEU A 134 -6.73 -13.77 -22.85
C LEU A 134 -5.32 -14.08 -23.36
N GLN A 135 -5.13 -15.25 -23.97
CA GLN A 135 -3.84 -15.63 -24.55
C GLN A 135 -3.41 -14.67 -25.66
N ARG A 136 -4.31 -14.24 -26.54
CA ARG A 136 -3.99 -13.22 -27.56
C ARG A 136 -3.55 -11.91 -26.93
N LEU A 137 -4.27 -11.44 -25.92
CA LEU A 137 -3.98 -10.20 -25.21
C LEU A 137 -2.64 -10.27 -24.47
N THR A 138 -2.32 -11.39 -23.81
CA THR A 138 -1.03 -11.55 -23.14
C THR A 138 0.13 -11.57 -24.14
N HIS A 139 -0.01 -12.25 -25.29
CA HIS A 139 1.02 -12.22 -26.34
C HIS A 139 1.18 -10.83 -26.96
N GLU A 140 0.10 -10.06 -27.08
CA GLU A 140 0.15 -8.67 -27.53
C GLU A 140 0.98 -7.83 -26.54
N VAL A 141 0.67 -7.92 -25.24
CA VAL A 141 1.43 -7.23 -24.18
C VAL A 141 2.91 -7.63 -24.21
N GLU A 142 3.22 -8.92 -24.29
CA GLU A 142 4.62 -9.39 -24.34
C GLU A 142 5.37 -8.83 -25.55
N ARG A 143 4.74 -8.82 -26.73
CA ARG A 143 5.34 -8.25 -27.94
C ARG A 143 5.56 -6.75 -27.83
N GLU A 144 4.62 -6.01 -27.24
CA GLU A 144 4.77 -4.58 -27.04
C GLU A 144 5.90 -4.26 -26.06
N VAL A 145 5.98 -5.00 -24.94
CA VAL A 145 7.07 -4.86 -23.97
C VAL A 145 8.42 -5.21 -24.58
N GLU A 146 8.50 -6.25 -25.40
CA GLU A 146 9.71 -6.62 -26.13
C GLU A 146 10.12 -5.57 -27.17
N ALA A 147 9.16 -4.87 -27.77
CA ALA A 147 9.40 -3.79 -28.71
C ALA A 147 9.90 -2.48 -28.06
N LEU A 148 9.74 -2.31 -26.75
CA LEU A 148 10.31 -1.15 -26.03
C LEU A 148 11.83 -1.16 -26.17
N THR A 149 12.41 -0.12 -26.75
CA THR A 149 13.87 -0.04 -26.98
C THR A 149 14.62 0.38 -25.72
N ASP A 150 14.00 1.21 -24.89
CA ASP A 150 14.55 1.65 -23.61
C ASP A 150 14.42 0.51 -22.58
N THR A 151 15.56 0.10 -22.03
CA THR A 151 15.63 -1.02 -21.07
C THR A 151 15.02 -0.64 -19.72
N GLU A 152 15.15 0.62 -19.28
CA GLU A 152 14.57 1.08 -18.02
C GLU A 152 13.05 1.12 -18.11
N GLN A 153 12.51 1.62 -19.22
CA GLN A 153 11.06 1.59 -19.48
C GLN A 153 10.52 0.17 -19.61
N ARG A 154 11.26 -0.71 -20.28
CA ARG A 154 10.90 -2.13 -20.40
C ARG A 154 10.83 -2.81 -19.03
N ASP A 155 11.86 -2.64 -18.21
CA ASP A 155 11.97 -3.24 -16.89
C ASP A 155 10.91 -2.69 -15.92
N SER A 156 10.65 -1.38 -15.95
CA SER A 156 9.57 -0.75 -15.19
C SER A 156 8.19 -1.27 -15.62
N THR A 157 7.98 -1.49 -16.92
CA THR A 157 6.73 -2.08 -17.44
C THR A 157 6.57 -3.53 -16.95
N LEU A 158 7.61 -4.35 -17.03
CA LEU A 158 7.61 -5.73 -16.51
C LEU A 158 7.33 -5.77 -15.00
N ALA A 159 7.93 -4.88 -14.23
CA ALA A 159 7.69 -4.74 -12.79
C ALA A 159 6.24 -4.38 -12.46
N SER A 160 5.67 -3.45 -13.24
CA SER A 160 4.27 -3.01 -13.11
C SER A 160 3.30 -4.16 -13.40
N LEU A 161 3.55 -4.91 -14.47
CA LEU A 161 2.78 -6.09 -14.84
C LEU A 161 2.90 -7.21 -13.81
N ALA A 162 4.10 -7.45 -13.26
CA ALA A 162 4.28 -8.43 -12.19
C ALA A 162 3.46 -8.07 -10.95
N THR A 163 3.43 -6.79 -10.58
CA THR A 163 2.62 -6.30 -9.45
C THR A 163 1.13 -6.49 -9.72
N ALA A 164 0.68 -6.25 -10.96
CA ALA A 164 -0.70 -6.48 -11.36
C ALA A 164 -1.11 -7.96 -11.25
N LEU A 165 -0.26 -8.88 -11.72
CA LEU A 165 -0.48 -10.32 -11.58
C LEU A 165 -0.48 -10.77 -10.11
N ALA A 166 0.34 -10.13 -9.27
CA ALA A 166 0.32 -10.39 -7.84
C ALA A 166 -0.98 -9.97 -7.16
N LEU A 167 -1.61 -8.88 -7.62
CA LEU A 167 -2.92 -8.46 -7.12
C LEU A 167 -4.03 -9.47 -7.46
N THR A 168 -3.86 -10.25 -8.54
CA THR A 168 -4.83 -11.26 -9.00
C THR A 168 -4.48 -12.68 -8.58
N ASP A 169 -3.55 -12.83 -7.63
CA ASP A 169 -3.02 -14.12 -7.12
C ASP A 169 -2.29 -14.99 -8.16
N ASP A 170 -1.93 -14.47 -9.35
CA ASP A 170 -1.04 -15.17 -10.27
C ASP A 170 0.42 -15.03 -9.84
N ARG A 171 0.78 -15.78 -8.79
CA ARG A 171 2.15 -15.80 -8.24
C ARG A 171 3.18 -16.23 -9.26
N ALA A 172 2.84 -17.24 -10.06
CA ALA A 172 3.75 -17.82 -11.03
C ALA A 172 4.02 -16.83 -12.16
N GLY A 173 3.00 -16.15 -12.67
CA GLY A 173 3.13 -15.08 -13.66
C GLY A 173 3.92 -13.88 -13.13
N ALA A 174 3.63 -13.43 -11.91
CA ALA A 174 4.36 -12.34 -11.27
C ALA A 174 5.87 -12.64 -11.17
N CYS A 175 6.24 -13.82 -10.66
CA CYS A 175 7.65 -14.23 -10.58
C CYS A 175 8.30 -14.37 -11.96
N ARG A 176 7.61 -14.93 -12.96
CA ARG A 176 8.15 -15.04 -14.34
C ARG A 176 8.50 -13.69 -14.94
N LEU A 177 7.67 -12.67 -14.73
CA LEU A 177 7.93 -11.32 -15.24
C LEU A 177 9.08 -10.65 -14.48
N LEU A 178 9.16 -10.84 -13.17
CA LEU A 178 10.28 -10.32 -12.36
C LEU A 178 11.63 -10.94 -12.75
N ASP A 179 11.65 -12.23 -13.12
CA ASP A 179 12.87 -12.90 -13.59
C ASP A 179 13.35 -12.34 -14.94
N ARG A 180 12.48 -11.67 -15.71
CA ARG A 180 12.84 -10.99 -16.97
C ARG A 180 13.37 -9.57 -16.76
N VAL A 181 13.19 -8.98 -15.57
CA VAL A 181 13.69 -7.65 -15.24
C VAL A 181 15.21 -7.69 -15.13
N ILE A 182 15.89 -6.96 -16.00
CA ILE A 182 17.36 -7.00 -16.10
C ILE A 182 17.98 -6.05 -15.07
N SER A 183 17.42 -4.86 -14.92
CA SER A 183 17.84 -3.83 -13.97
C SER A 183 17.68 -4.33 -12.54
N VAL A 184 18.79 -4.46 -11.83
CA VAL A 184 18.82 -4.86 -10.41
C VAL A 184 18.00 -3.89 -9.55
N LYS A 185 18.08 -2.59 -9.89
CA LYS A 185 17.32 -1.51 -9.27
C LYS A 185 15.81 -1.70 -9.43
N GLU A 186 15.34 -1.87 -10.66
CA GLU A 186 13.91 -2.06 -10.92
C GLU A 186 13.41 -3.38 -10.34
N ARG A 187 14.24 -4.44 -10.37
CA ARG A 187 13.90 -5.72 -9.75
C ARG A 187 13.77 -5.62 -8.23
N ALA A 188 14.68 -4.92 -7.55
CA ALA A 188 14.60 -4.70 -6.10
C ALA A 188 13.34 -3.90 -5.72
N ARG A 189 13.07 -2.81 -6.45
CA ARG A 189 11.87 -1.99 -6.28
C ARG A 189 10.59 -2.80 -6.49
N ALA A 190 10.54 -3.58 -7.56
CA ALA A 190 9.38 -4.39 -7.93
C ALA A 190 9.11 -5.48 -6.89
N LEU A 191 10.14 -6.18 -6.42
CA LEU A 191 10.00 -7.20 -5.38
C LEU A 191 9.52 -6.60 -4.04
N SER A 192 10.08 -5.46 -3.62
CA SER A 192 9.63 -4.76 -2.41
C SER A 192 8.20 -4.25 -2.53
N GLY A 193 7.88 -3.59 -3.66
CA GLY A 193 6.52 -3.10 -3.94
C GLY A 193 5.51 -4.23 -3.96
N MET A 194 5.81 -5.33 -4.64
CA MET A 194 4.97 -6.52 -4.70
C MET A 194 4.79 -7.16 -3.31
N ALA A 195 5.84 -7.24 -2.49
CA ALA A 195 5.72 -7.75 -1.13
C ALA A 195 4.75 -6.91 -0.28
N LEU A 196 4.80 -5.59 -0.41
CA LEU A 196 3.87 -4.70 0.27
C LEU A 196 2.43 -4.83 -0.26
N THR A 197 2.23 -4.99 -1.58
CA THR A 197 0.89 -5.18 -2.15
C THR A 197 0.27 -6.51 -1.71
N VAL A 198 1.05 -7.59 -1.73
CA VAL A 198 0.62 -8.92 -1.29
C VAL A 198 0.35 -8.93 0.22
N MET A 199 1.18 -8.25 1.01
CA MET A 199 0.93 -8.07 2.45
C MET A 199 -0.43 -7.41 2.71
N ARG A 200 -0.75 -6.36 1.95
CA ARG A 200 -2.02 -5.62 2.06
C ARG A 200 -3.24 -6.48 1.70
N LYS A 201 -3.09 -7.40 0.75
CA LYS A 201 -4.11 -8.41 0.40
C LYS A 201 -4.31 -9.45 1.52
N GLY A 202 -3.40 -9.48 2.49
CA GLY A 202 -3.49 -10.35 3.65
C GLY A 202 -2.89 -11.73 3.42
N ASP A 203 -1.89 -11.84 2.52
CA ASP A 203 -1.13 -13.07 2.32
C ASP A 203 0.33 -12.92 2.82
N PRO A 204 0.54 -12.94 4.15
CA PRO A 204 1.89 -12.92 4.71
C PRO A 204 2.67 -14.22 4.41
N GLY A 205 2.01 -15.28 3.93
CA GLY A 205 2.65 -16.52 3.50
C GLY A 205 3.57 -16.28 2.32
N TRP A 206 2.98 -15.73 1.25
CA TRP A 206 3.73 -15.42 0.05
C TRP A 206 4.79 -14.33 0.28
N VAL A 207 4.50 -13.32 1.10
CA VAL A 207 5.50 -12.29 1.44
C VAL A 207 6.75 -12.89 2.09
N ARG A 208 6.62 -13.88 2.98
CA ARG A 208 7.79 -14.57 3.57
C ARG A 208 8.64 -15.28 2.52
N GLU A 209 8.03 -15.80 1.47
CA GLU A 209 8.73 -16.46 0.36
C GLU A 209 9.48 -15.44 -0.53
N LEU A 210 8.97 -14.21 -0.64
CA LEU A 210 9.59 -13.13 -1.40
C LEU A 210 10.81 -12.52 -0.69
N VAL A 211 10.82 -12.48 0.64
CA VAL A 211 11.88 -11.84 1.45
C VAL A 211 13.31 -12.23 1.05
N PRO A 212 13.67 -13.53 0.86
CA PRO A 212 15.00 -13.91 0.40
C PRO A 212 15.36 -13.35 -0.98
N GLY A 213 14.38 -13.28 -1.89
CA GLY A 213 14.55 -12.68 -3.21
C GLY A 213 14.82 -11.18 -3.12
N ILE A 214 14.06 -10.46 -2.29
CA ILE A 214 14.28 -9.04 -2.00
C ILE A 214 15.68 -8.85 -1.41
N SER A 215 16.05 -9.61 -0.37
CA SER A 215 17.37 -9.49 0.27
C SER A 215 18.52 -9.65 -0.71
N ARG A 216 18.43 -10.61 -1.64
CA ARG A 216 19.45 -10.80 -2.68
C ARG A 216 19.46 -9.61 -3.66
N ALA A 217 18.30 -9.17 -4.13
CA ALA A 217 18.22 -8.03 -5.05
C ALA A 217 18.80 -6.76 -4.42
N VAL A 218 18.53 -6.50 -3.14
CA VAL A 218 19.11 -5.37 -2.39
C VAL A 218 20.61 -5.52 -2.20
N ALA A 219 21.11 -6.72 -1.91
CA ALA A 219 22.54 -6.98 -1.76
C ALA A 219 23.34 -6.81 -3.06
N GLU A 220 22.71 -6.98 -4.22
CA GLU A 220 23.31 -6.76 -5.54
C GLU A 220 23.31 -5.29 -5.97
N LEU A 221 22.60 -4.40 -5.26
CA LEU A 221 22.64 -2.97 -5.55
C LEU A 221 23.99 -2.36 -5.15
N PRO A 222 24.50 -1.40 -5.94
CA PRO A 222 25.65 -0.62 -5.54
C PRO A 222 25.34 0.15 -4.24
N GLU A 223 26.38 0.39 -3.44
CA GLU A 223 26.26 1.25 -2.25
C GLU A 223 25.82 2.65 -2.65
N GLY A 224 24.82 3.18 -1.93
CA GLY A 224 24.22 4.47 -2.22
C GLY A 224 22.76 4.55 -1.78
N GLU A 225 22.12 5.66 -2.15
CA GLU A 225 20.75 5.98 -1.72
C GLU A 225 19.73 4.91 -2.13
N GLU A 226 19.91 4.28 -3.30
CA GLU A 226 19.01 3.25 -3.80
C GLU A 226 19.06 1.98 -2.95
N ARG A 227 20.25 1.54 -2.54
CA ARG A 227 20.42 0.40 -1.64
C ARG A 227 19.85 0.72 -0.26
N GLU A 228 20.08 1.91 0.27
CA GLU A 228 19.50 2.32 1.55
C GLU A 228 17.97 2.36 1.53
N GLY A 229 17.38 2.90 0.45
CA GLY A 229 15.93 2.90 0.25
C GLY A 229 15.38 1.48 0.23
N ALA A 230 15.99 0.59 -0.56
CA ALA A 230 15.53 -0.78 -0.65
C ALA A 230 15.77 -1.59 0.65
N THR A 231 16.81 -1.26 1.43
CA THR A 231 17.03 -1.79 2.79
C THR A 231 15.93 -1.35 3.75
N ALA A 232 15.47 -0.10 3.67
CA ALA A 232 14.34 0.38 4.47
C ALA A 232 13.04 -0.33 4.08
N ASP A 233 12.78 -0.53 2.78
CA ASP A 233 11.57 -1.20 2.29
C ASP A 233 11.49 -2.67 2.74
N ILE A 234 12.60 -3.41 2.71
CA ILE A 234 12.62 -4.79 3.23
C ILE A 234 12.46 -4.81 4.75
N ALA A 235 13.00 -3.83 5.48
CA ALA A 235 12.80 -3.72 6.92
C ALA A 235 11.33 -3.46 7.27
N GLU A 236 10.65 -2.60 6.52
CA GLU A 236 9.21 -2.40 6.63
C GLU A 236 8.44 -3.70 6.37
N THR A 237 8.80 -4.42 5.30
CA THR A 237 8.20 -5.72 4.97
C THR A 237 8.35 -6.73 6.12
N LEU A 238 9.53 -6.80 6.74
CA LEU A 238 9.80 -7.66 7.90
C LEU A 238 9.00 -7.23 9.14
N ALA A 239 8.87 -5.92 9.39
CA ALA A 239 8.04 -5.42 10.47
C ALA A 239 6.58 -5.84 10.28
N LEU A 240 6.03 -5.68 9.07
CA LEU A 240 4.66 -6.11 8.74
C LEU A 240 4.44 -7.62 8.84
N LEU A 241 5.50 -8.42 8.67
CA LEU A 241 5.48 -9.87 8.92
C LEU A 241 5.48 -10.25 10.40
N GLY A 242 5.61 -9.27 11.31
CA GLY A 242 5.76 -9.51 12.74
C GLY A 242 7.18 -9.91 13.14
N GLU A 243 8.20 -9.49 12.38
CA GLU A 243 9.62 -9.74 12.65
C GLU A 243 10.39 -8.44 12.99
N PRO A 244 9.96 -7.68 14.02
CA PRO A 244 10.51 -6.35 14.33
C PRO A 244 11.99 -6.36 14.69
N ALA A 245 12.51 -7.46 15.27
CA ALA A 245 13.93 -7.59 15.59
C ALA A 245 14.81 -7.70 14.33
N ARG A 246 14.32 -8.37 13.27
CA ARG A 246 15.04 -8.44 11.98
C ARG A 246 14.95 -7.12 11.23
N ALA A 247 13.79 -6.45 11.28
CA ALA A 247 13.65 -5.09 10.77
C ALA A 247 14.64 -4.13 11.43
N GLU A 248 14.79 -4.20 12.77
CA GLU A 248 15.73 -3.37 13.53
C GLU A 248 17.18 -3.54 13.07
N MET A 249 17.62 -4.76 12.75
CA MET A 249 18.98 -5.01 12.25
C MET A 249 19.26 -4.25 10.96
N LEU A 250 18.34 -4.31 9.99
CA LEU A 250 18.50 -3.64 8.70
C LEU A 250 18.41 -2.12 8.83
N LEU A 251 17.53 -1.61 9.69
CA LEU A 251 17.36 -0.17 9.92
C LEU A 251 18.60 0.48 10.55
N ARG A 252 19.46 -0.28 11.25
CA ARG A 252 20.74 0.24 11.74
C ARG A 252 21.72 0.57 10.59
N GLU A 253 21.57 -0.07 9.43
CA GLU A 253 22.42 0.15 8.26
C GLU A 253 21.97 1.35 7.43
N VAL A 254 20.73 1.83 7.60
CA VAL A 254 20.16 2.95 6.85
C VAL A 254 20.75 4.27 7.37
N THR A 255 21.47 5.03 6.55
CA THR A 255 22.08 6.29 7.02
C THR A 255 21.09 7.46 7.06
N ASP A 256 20.16 7.54 6.11
CA ASP A 256 19.12 8.57 6.07
C ASP A 256 18.25 8.58 7.34
N ALA A 257 18.28 9.69 8.09
CA ALA A 257 17.64 9.81 9.39
C ALA A 257 16.11 9.72 9.31
N ARG A 258 15.51 10.21 8.22
CA ARG A 258 14.05 10.18 8.02
C ARG A 258 13.57 8.75 7.75
N ARG A 259 14.16 8.05 6.77
CA ARG A 259 13.86 6.63 6.48
C ARG A 259 14.10 5.75 7.70
N ARG A 260 15.17 6.01 8.45
CA ARG A 260 15.49 5.29 9.69
C ARG A 260 14.41 5.49 10.76
N ALA A 261 13.95 6.73 10.96
CA ALA A 261 12.87 7.04 11.90
C ALA A 261 11.55 6.37 11.50
N GLU A 262 11.16 6.47 10.22
CA GLU A 262 9.97 5.84 9.65
C GLU A 262 9.97 4.31 9.87
N GLY A 263 11.09 3.66 9.54
CA GLY A 263 11.24 2.22 9.71
C GLY A 263 11.21 1.78 11.17
N PHE A 264 11.88 2.50 12.09
CA PHE A 264 11.85 2.14 13.51
C PHE A 264 10.47 2.36 14.14
N ALA A 265 9.72 3.38 13.71
CA ALA A 265 8.34 3.58 14.14
C ALA A 265 7.45 2.42 13.69
N THR A 266 7.62 1.95 12.46
CA THR A 266 6.90 0.80 11.92
C THR A 266 7.25 -0.50 12.66
N ALA A 267 8.54 -0.73 12.91
CA ALA A 267 9.02 -1.87 13.70
C ALA A 267 8.52 -1.82 15.16
N ALA A 268 8.43 -0.63 15.76
CA ALA A 268 7.88 -0.45 17.09
C ALA A 268 6.40 -0.87 17.14
N GLY A 269 5.59 -0.45 16.16
CA GLY A 269 4.20 -0.89 16.01
C GLY A 269 4.07 -2.40 15.87
N ALA A 270 4.89 -3.02 15.02
CA ALA A 270 4.94 -4.47 14.88
C ALA A 270 5.33 -5.20 16.18
N ALA A 271 6.23 -4.63 16.98
CA ALA A 271 6.59 -5.17 18.29
C ALA A 271 5.42 -5.09 19.29
N VAL A 272 4.62 -4.02 19.26
CA VAL A 272 3.37 -3.93 20.04
C VAL A 272 2.42 -5.07 19.68
N GLU A 273 2.23 -5.32 18.38
CA GLU A 273 1.34 -6.37 17.88
C GLU A 273 1.82 -7.78 18.25
N ALA A 274 3.14 -7.98 18.24
CA ALA A 274 3.76 -9.21 18.73
C ALA A 274 3.68 -9.36 20.26
N GLY A 275 3.31 -8.31 20.99
CA GLY A 275 3.27 -8.27 22.45
C GLY A 275 4.65 -8.08 23.10
N ASP A 276 5.69 -7.76 22.33
CA ASP A 276 7.02 -7.46 22.84
C ASP A 276 7.12 -5.98 23.22
N ASN A 277 6.58 -5.68 24.40
CA ASN A 277 6.54 -4.34 24.98
C ASN A 277 7.94 -3.74 25.22
N VAL A 278 8.94 -4.59 25.49
CA VAL A 278 10.31 -4.13 25.76
C VAL A 278 10.96 -3.69 24.45
N LEU A 279 10.84 -4.51 23.41
CA LEU A 279 11.30 -4.17 22.08
C LEU A 279 10.58 -2.94 21.54
N ALA A 280 9.25 -2.85 21.68
CA ALA A 280 8.46 -1.72 21.22
C ALA A 280 8.95 -0.39 21.83
N ARG A 281 9.21 -0.36 23.16
CA ARG A 281 9.74 0.84 23.82
C ARG A 281 11.14 1.21 23.33
N ARG A 282 12.05 0.24 23.16
CA ARG A 282 13.41 0.49 22.65
C ARG A 282 13.38 1.04 21.23
N LEU A 283 12.60 0.41 20.34
CA LEU A 283 12.45 0.86 18.96
C LEU A 283 11.86 2.25 18.91
N ALA A 284 10.85 2.54 19.75
CA ALA A 284 10.25 3.86 19.79
C ALA A 284 11.24 4.96 20.24
N GLN A 285 12.08 4.68 21.23
CA GLN A 285 13.15 5.60 21.67
C GLN A 285 14.21 5.84 20.59
N THR A 286 14.55 4.79 19.84
CA THR A 286 15.52 4.87 18.73
C THR A 286 14.95 5.73 17.59
N ALA A 287 13.68 5.52 17.25
CA ALA A 287 12.97 6.34 16.27
C ALA A 287 12.86 7.80 16.71
N GLU A 288 12.49 8.08 17.97
CA GLU A 288 12.43 9.45 18.50
C GLU A 288 13.77 10.17 18.35
N SER A 289 14.87 9.49 18.68
CA SER A 289 16.22 10.03 18.55
C SER A 289 16.56 10.34 17.08
N ALA A 290 16.13 9.49 16.15
CA ALA A 290 16.31 9.70 14.72
C ALA A 290 15.46 10.88 14.21
N VAL A 291 14.20 11.02 14.63
CA VAL A 291 13.35 12.17 14.27
C VAL A 291 13.96 13.47 14.78
N ARG A 292 14.44 13.51 16.03
CA ARG A 292 15.07 14.73 16.59
C ARG A 292 16.35 15.14 15.88
N ALA A 293 17.01 14.22 15.19
CA ALA A 293 18.18 14.52 14.38
C ALA A 293 17.82 15.10 13.00
N THR A 294 16.55 15.06 12.60
CA THR A 294 16.09 15.66 11.33
C THR A 294 15.88 17.17 11.46
N VAL A 295 16.13 17.91 10.38
CA VAL A 295 15.98 19.37 10.34
C VAL A 295 14.51 19.79 10.17
N ASP A 296 13.70 18.97 9.49
CA ASP A 296 12.30 19.25 9.22
C ASP A 296 11.37 18.58 10.25
N LEU A 297 11.04 19.35 11.29
CA LEU A 297 10.13 18.92 12.36
C LEU A 297 8.70 18.69 11.86
N PHE A 298 8.26 19.39 10.81
CA PHE A 298 6.92 19.21 10.25
C PHE A 298 6.83 17.86 9.53
N ALA A 299 7.85 17.51 8.74
CA ALA A 299 7.95 16.19 8.13
C ALA A 299 7.95 15.07 9.18
N GLY A 300 8.62 15.28 10.32
CA GLY A 300 8.70 14.32 11.44
C GLY A 300 7.41 14.13 12.26
N ALA A 301 6.36 14.94 12.04
CA ALA A 301 5.14 14.90 12.85
C ALA A 301 4.39 13.57 12.71
N HIS A 302 4.45 12.94 11.54
CA HIS A 302 3.81 11.65 11.28
C HIS A 302 4.47 10.53 12.07
N GLU A 303 5.80 10.51 12.11
CA GLU A 303 6.61 9.53 12.82
C GLU A 303 6.41 9.68 14.32
N LEU A 304 6.48 10.90 14.85
CA LEU A 304 6.23 11.20 16.27
C LEU A 304 4.85 10.71 16.72
N THR A 305 3.84 10.93 15.89
CA THR A 305 2.48 10.48 16.17
C THR A 305 2.35 8.95 16.15
N SER A 306 3.02 8.29 15.21
CA SER A 306 3.06 6.83 15.12
C SER A 306 3.74 6.22 16.35
N LEU A 307 4.83 6.83 16.80
CA LEU A 307 5.54 6.47 18.03
C LEU A 307 4.68 6.69 19.28
N ALA A 308 3.97 7.81 19.36
CA ALA A 308 3.03 8.10 20.44
C ALA A 308 1.93 7.02 20.52
N CYS A 309 1.37 6.62 19.38
CA CYS A 309 0.38 5.54 19.32
C CYS A 309 0.96 4.20 19.83
N ALA A 310 2.17 3.84 19.38
CA ALA A 310 2.83 2.60 19.81
C ALA A 310 3.09 2.59 21.33
N LEU A 311 3.60 3.69 21.89
CA LEU A 311 3.86 3.82 23.32
C LEU A 311 2.57 3.79 24.15
N ALA A 312 1.50 4.45 23.70
CA ALA A 312 0.20 4.43 24.38
C ALA A 312 -0.37 3.01 24.47
N LEU A 313 -0.24 2.21 23.41
CA LEU A 313 -0.69 0.81 23.39
C LEU A 313 0.12 -0.10 24.32
N VAL A 314 1.40 0.21 24.53
CA VAL A 314 2.29 -0.49 25.48
C VAL A 314 2.16 0.05 26.92
N GLY A 315 1.29 1.04 27.13
CA GLY A 315 0.98 1.63 28.43
C GLY A 315 1.94 2.73 28.90
N ASP A 316 2.86 3.21 28.05
CA ASP A 316 3.74 4.34 28.37
C ASP A 316 3.02 5.67 28.04
N GLN A 317 1.99 5.98 28.83
CA GLN A 317 1.05 7.08 28.55
C GLN A 317 1.70 8.46 28.63
N GLU A 318 2.62 8.66 29.57
CA GLU A 318 3.30 9.95 29.75
C GLU A 318 4.15 10.30 28.53
N ARG A 319 4.96 9.35 28.04
CA ARG A 319 5.76 9.57 26.84
C ARG A 319 4.92 9.66 25.58
N ALA A 320 3.88 8.83 25.46
CA ALA A 320 2.96 8.93 24.35
C ALA A 320 2.34 10.33 24.23
N ARG A 321 1.88 10.88 25.36
CA ARG A 321 1.35 12.24 25.42
C ARG A 321 2.41 13.29 25.08
N ALA A 322 3.64 13.15 25.61
CA ALA A 322 4.73 14.07 25.32
C ALA A 322 5.09 14.12 23.83
N LEU A 323 5.18 12.96 23.16
CA LEU A 323 5.46 12.87 21.73
C LEU A 323 4.34 13.43 20.87
N ALA A 324 3.08 13.14 21.21
CA ALA A 324 1.94 13.66 20.48
C ALA A 324 1.80 15.20 20.65
N LEU A 325 2.10 15.75 21.83
CA LEU A 325 2.19 17.20 22.04
C LEU A 325 3.35 17.82 21.24
N TYR A 326 4.46 17.11 21.10
CA TYR A 326 5.59 17.57 20.29
C TYR A 326 5.23 17.60 18.79
N ALA A 327 4.49 16.58 18.31
CA ALA A 327 3.94 16.57 16.96
C ALA A 327 2.92 17.71 16.74
N GLU A 328 2.02 17.98 17.69
CA GLU A 328 1.07 19.10 17.62
C GLU A 328 1.80 20.44 17.47
N LYS A 329 2.82 20.70 18.29
CA LYS A 329 3.63 21.93 18.19
C LYS A 329 4.32 22.07 16.83
N ALA A 330 4.83 20.97 16.26
CA ALA A 330 5.45 20.99 14.94
C ALA A 330 4.44 21.30 13.83
N VAL A 331 3.21 20.78 13.95
CA VAL A 331 2.11 21.02 13.00
C VAL A 331 1.55 22.43 13.12
N ASP A 332 1.38 22.94 14.33
CA ASP A 332 0.89 24.29 14.62
C ASP A 332 1.84 25.39 14.13
N GLY A 333 3.14 25.10 14.02
CA GLY A 333 4.13 25.98 13.42
C GLY A 333 3.95 26.22 11.91
N SER A 334 3.07 25.45 11.24
CA SER A 334 2.81 25.57 9.80
C SER A 334 1.80 26.68 9.48
N ALA A 335 2.19 27.56 8.55
CA ALA A 335 1.40 28.73 8.13
C ALA A 335 0.14 28.37 7.32
N GLU A 336 0.07 27.18 6.71
CA GLU A 336 -1.03 26.76 5.84
C GLU A 336 -2.00 25.80 6.57
N PRO A 337 -3.28 26.18 6.82
CA PRO A 337 -4.26 25.34 7.49
C PRO A 337 -4.50 23.97 6.81
N ALA A 338 -4.52 23.93 5.48
CA ALA A 338 -4.72 22.70 4.71
C ALA A 338 -3.61 21.65 4.96
N ARG A 339 -2.37 22.10 5.17
CA ARG A 339 -1.24 21.20 5.49
C ARG A 339 -1.36 20.60 6.89
N ARG A 340 -2.06 21.26 7.81
CA ARG A 340 -2.23 20.79 9.20
C ARG A 340 -3.24 19.66 9.32
N ALA A 341 -4.21 19.56 8.40
CA ALA A 341 -5.33 18.64 8.50
C ALA A 341 -4.87 17.17 8.61
N TRP A 342 -3.95 16.74 7.74
CA TRP A 342 -3.51 15.34 7.67
C TRP A 342 -2.70 14.88 8.89
N PRO A 343 -1.67 15.61 9.36
CA PRO A 343 -0.96 15.27 10.60
C PRO A 343 -1.90 15.28 11.82
N THR A 344 -2.84 16.24 11.89
CA THR A 344 -3.78 16.39 13.02
C THR A 344 -4.66 15.15 13.20
N ILE A 345 -5.12 14.51 12.11
CA ILE A 345 -5.86 13.24 12.17
C ILE A 345 -5.06 12.15 12.91
N GLY A 346 -3.74 12.13 12.73
CA GLY A 346 -2.87 11.23 13.46
C GLY A 346 -2.80 11.57 14.96
N ILE A 347 -2.61 12.85 15.29
CA ILE A 347 -2.50 13.32 16.68
C ILE A 347 -3.79 13.04 17.44
N VAL A 348 -4.96 13.21 16.82
CA VAL A 348 -6.28 12.81 17.38
C VAL A 348 -6.27 11.34 17.81
N LYS A 349 -5.73 10.45 16.99
CA LYS A 349 -5.63 9.02 17.32
C LYS A 349 -4.72 8.80 18.52
N ALA A 350 -3.57 9.47 18.58
CA ALA A 350 -2.65 9.37 19.71
C ALA A 350 -3.28 9.91 21.01
N ALA A 351 -3.93 11.08 20.96
CA ALA A 351 -4.66 11.69 22.07
C ALA A 351 -5.73 10.73 22.62
N ALA A 352 -6.54 10.14 21.73
CA ALA A 352 -7.55 9.16 22.10
C ALA A 352 -6.95 7.90 22.75
N LEU A 353 -5.81 7.40 22.24
CA LEU A 353 -5.12 6.23 22.81
C LEU A 353 -4.52 6.54 24.19
N THR A 354 -4.14 7.79 24.45
CA THR A 354 -3.71 8.25 25.78
C THR A 354 -4.84 8.47 26.78
N GLY A 355 -6.10 8.37 26.34
CA GLY A 355 -7.29 8.60 27.16
C GLY A 355 -7.64 10.08 27.36
N ASP A 356 -6.99 11.01 26.64
CA ASP A 356 -7.27 12.45 26.69
C ASP A 356 -8.35 12.81 25.67
N THR A 357 -9.61 12.55 26.03
CA THR A 357 -10.77 12.75 25.16
C THR A 357 -11.03 14.22 24.86
N GLU A 358 -10.78 15.10 25.81
CA GLU A 358 -10.96 16.55 25.63
C GLU A 358 -9.94 17.12 24.64
N TRP A 359 -8.69 16.63 24.68
CA TRP A 359 -7.69 16.99 23.70
C TRP A 359 -8.02 16.46 22.31
N ALA A 360 -8.44 15.19 22.20
CA ALA A 360 -8.86 14.61 20.92
C ALA A 360 -10.03 15.40 20.31
N GLU A 361 -11.03 15.79 21.11
CA GLU A 361 -12.17 16.57 20.65
C GLU A 361 -11.75 17.97 20.15
N ARG A 362 -10.85 18.65 20.88
CA ARG A 362 -10.32 19.96 20.48
C ARG A 362 -9.62 19.89 19.12
N LEU A 363 -8.79 18.87 18.92
CA LEU A 363 -8.08 18.64 17.66
C LEU A 363 -9.02 18.29 16.50
N VAL A 364 -10.07 17.52 16.75
CA VAL A 364 -11.10 17.28 15.71
C VAL A 364 -11.80 18.58 15.32
N ARG A 365 -12.12 19.44 16.30
CA ARG A 365 -12.79 20.73 16.04
C ARG A 365 -11.92 21.70 15.24
N SER A 366 -10.60 21.66 15.40
CA SER A 366 -9.65 22.52 14.68
C SER A 366 -9.44 22.12 13.21
N VAL A 367 -9.89 20.92 12.80
CA VAL A 367 -9.90 20.53 11.39
C VAL A 367 -11.10 21.20 10.69
N GLU A 368 -10.79 22.18 9.84
CA GLU A 368 -11.77 22.99 9.11
C GLU A 368 -12.41 22.23 7.95
N GLU A 369 -11.62 21.44 7.21
CA GLU A 369 -12.08 20.73 6.03
C GLU A 369 -12.97 19.52 6.41
N PRO A 370 -14.17 19.39 5.81
CA PRO A 370 -15.13 18.36 6.20
C PRO A 370 -14.64 16.92 5.97
N GLY A 371 -13.91 16.66 4.88
CA GLY A 371 -13.35 15.34 4.58
C GLY A 371 -12.34 14.87 5.63
N PRO A 372 -11.23 15.61 5.84
CA PRO A 372 -10.26 15.33 6.90
C PRO A 372 -10.89 15.27 8.30
N ARG A 373 -11.86 16.13 8.62
CA ARG A 373 -12.57 16.13 9.90
C ARG A 373 -13.37 14.84 10.11
N GLY A 374 -14.08 14.37 9.08
CA GLY A 374 -14.79 13.09 9.11
C GLY A 374 -13.85 11.92 9.39
N GLN A 375 -12.66 11.91 8.76
CA GLN A 375 -11.64 10.89 9.03
C GLN A 375 -11.09 10.95 10.46
N ALA A 376 -10.88 12.15 11.01
CA ALA A 376 -10.46 12.33 12.40
C ALA A 376 -11.49 11.77 13.38
N LEU A 377 -12.78 12.09 13.17
CA LEU A 377 -13.90 11.54 13.95
C LEU A 377 -13.97 10.00 13.86
N ALA A 378 -13.84 9.44 12.66
CA ALA A 378 -13.86 7.99 12.46
C ALA A 378 -12.71 7.28 13.21
N ARG A 379 -11.50 7.86 13.17
CA ARG A 379 -10.35 7.32 13.92
C ARG A 379 -10.57 7.40 15.43
N TRP A 380 -11.07 8.53 15.93
CA TRP A 380 -11.36 8.71 17.35
C TRP A 380 -12.42 7.72 17.83
N ALA A 381 -13.56 7.62 17.13
CA ALA A 381 -14.65 6.71 17.46
C ALA A 381 -14.18 5.24 17.51
N ARG A 382 -13.32 4.83 16.56
CA ARG A 382 -12.73 3.48 16.56
C ARG A 382 -11.88 3.22 17.80
N VAL A 383 -11.02 4.17 18.20
CA VAL A 383 -10.19 4.01 19.40
C VAL A 383 -11.06 3.89 20.65
N CYS A 384 -12.11 4.70 20.77
CA CYS A 384 -13.07 4.62 21.87
C CYS A 384 -13.81 3.27 21.90
N ALA A 385 -14.24 2.77 20.75
CA ALA A 385 -14.89 1.46 20.64
C ALA A 385 -13.96 0.31 21.06
N ASP A 386 -12.69 0.36 20.64
CA ASP A 386 -11.68 -0.63 21.01
C ASP A 386 -11.36 -0.57 22.51
N ALA A 387 -11.28 0.62 23.11
CA ALA A 387 -11.11 0.80 24.55
C ALA A 387 -12.29 0.20 25.34
N GLY A 388 -13.52 0.53 24.95
CA GLY A 388 -14.73 -0.04 25.57
C GLY A 388 -14.88 -1.56 25.37
N ALA A 389 -14.31 -2.14 24.31
CA ALA A 389 -14.21 -3.59 24.15
C ALA A 389 -13.17 -4.23 25.09
N ARG A 390 -12.04 -3.55 25.35
CA ARG A 390 -11.02 -4.01 26.31
C ARG A 390 -11.56 -3.99 27.74
N ASP A 391 -12.30 -2.95 28.12
CA ASP A 391 -12.89 -2.81 29.46
C ASP A 391 -13.98 -3.87 29.73
N ARG A 392 -14.78 -4.20 28.71
CA ARG A 392 -15.73 -5.32 28.81
C ARG A 392 -15.04 -6.69 28.91
N ALA A 393 -13.90 -6.87 28.24
CA ALA A 393 -13.12 -8.12 28.30
C ALA A 393 -12.34 -8.29 29.61
N THR A 394 -11.98 -7.21 30.29
CA THR A 394 -11.38 -7.25 31.63
C THR A 394 -12.44 -7.49 32.71
N LEU A 395 -13.61 -6.86 32.61
CA LEU A 395 -14.75 -7.11 33.52
C LEU A 395 -15.31 -8.53 33.37
N GLY A 396 -15.34 -9.10 32.15
CA GLY A 396 -15.75 -10.48 31.90
C GLY A 396 -14.79 -11.57 32.42
N ARG A 397 -13.58 -11.22 32.90
CA ARG A 397 -12.66 -12.16 33.58
C ARG A 397 -12.89 -12.26 35.09
N CYS A 398 -13.76 -11.43 35.66
CA CYS A 398 -14.10 -11.45 37.08
C CYS A 398 -15.45 -12.17 37.33
N GLY A 399 -15.61 -13.38 36.78
CA GLY A 399 -16.71 -14.31 37.11
C GLY A 399 -16.15 -15.67 37.55
N PRO A 400 -16.71 -16.35 38.58
CA PRO A 400 -16.05 -17.49 39.19
C PRO A 400 -16.23 -18.78 38.39
N GLY A 401 -15.13 -19.49 38.14
CA GLY A 401 -15.09 -20.95 37.93
C GLY A 401 -15.27 -21.47 36.50
N ALA A 402 -14.17 -21.86 35.86
CA ALA A 402 -13.96 -23.19 35.25
C ALA A 402 -12.67 -23.18 34.40
N GLY A 403 -11.72 -24.05 34.77
CA GLY A 403 -10.45 -24.21 34.06
C GLY A 403 -10.58 -24.97 32.74
N ARG A 404 -9.77 -24.57 31.77
CA ARG A 404 -8.75 -25.39 31.08
C ARG A 404 -8.16 -24.58 29.93
N GLY A 405 -6.84 -24.59 29.84
CA GLY A 405 -6.05 -23.80 28.89
C GLY A 405 -6.44 -24.05 27.45
N ARG A 406 -6.78 -22.97 26.76
CA ARG A 406 -6.45 -22.79 25.34
C ARG A 406 -5.93 -21.37 25.20
N ALA A 407 -4.70 -21.25 24.72
CA ALA A 407 -4.13 -19.98 24.32
C ALA A 407 -4.98 -19.42 23.17
N PHE A 408 -5.97 -18.60 23.51
CA PHE A 408 -6.73 -17.83 22.55
C PHE A 408 -5.77 -16.76 22.03
N ARG A 409 -5.07 -17.07 20.94
CA ARG A 409 -4.30 -16.09 20.17
C ARG A 409 -5.25 -14.96 19.85
N ARG A 410 -5.08 -13.84 20.56
CA ARG A 410 -5.77 -12.57 20.29
C ARG A 410 -5.47 -12.22 18.84
N ARG A 411 -6.43 -12.45 17.94
CA ARG A 411 -6.46 -11.81 16.62
C ARG A 411 -6.83 -10.35 16.86
N CYS A 412 -5.86 -9.56 17.30
CA CYS A 412 -6.00 -8.14 17.52
C CYS A 412 -5.41 -7.38 16.33
N CYS A 413 -6.26 -6.54 15.75
CA CYS A 413 -5.98 -5.33 14.97
C CYS A 413 -5.10 -5.45 13.72
N PRO A 414 -5.56 -4.94 12.56
CA PRO A 414 -4.67 -4.71 11.43
C PRO A 414 -3.72 -3.53 11.75
N PRO A 415 -2.53 -3.48 11.13
CA PRO A 415 -1.48 -2.55 11.48
C PRO A 415 -1.83 -1.08 11.24
N PRO A 416 -1.10 -0.11 11.83
CA PRO A 416 -1.17 1.28 11.41
C PRO A 416 -0.65 1.36 9.97
N TRP A 417 -1.57 1.45 9.01
CA TRP A 417 -1.24 1.60 7.60
C TRP A 417 -0.41 2.87 7.38
N PRO A 418 0.77 2.79 6.76
CA PRO A 418 1.37 3.96 6.16
C PRO A 418 0.47 4.39 5.00
N ALA A 419 0.15 5.69 4.97
CA ALA A 419 -0.60 6.31 3.89
C ALA A 419 0.28 6.36 2.63
N ARG A 420 0.38 5.24 1.92
CA ARG A 420 0.77 5.20 0.51
C ARG A 420 -0.24 4.33 -0.23
N LEU A 421 -1.07 4.99 -1.03
CA LEU A 421 -2.01 4.34 -1.94
C LEU A 421 -1.20 3.62 -3.04
N PRO A 422 -1.65 2.46 -3.54
CA PRO A 422 -0.80 1.50 -4.27
C PRO A 422 -0.39 1.93 -5.70
N TRP A 423 -0.74 3.15 -6.13
CA TRP A 423 -0.51 3.60 -7.50
C TRP A 423 0.37 4.84 -7.60
N SER A 424 0.81 5.44 -6.49
CA SER A 424 1.89 6.44 -6.52
C SER A 424 3.25 5.81 -6.81
N SER A 425 3.38 4.49 -6.67
CA SER A 425 4.57 3.70 -6.98
C SER A 425 4.61 3.19 -8.43
N LEU A 426 3.51 3.30 -9.17
CA LEU A 426 3.51 3.21 -10.63
C LEU A 426 3.82 4.63 -11.15
N SER A 427 5.11 4.97 -11.20
CA SER A 427 5.55 6.16 -11.90
C SER A 427 5.29 5.97 -13.39
N PHE A 428 4.12 6.39 -13.88
CA PHE A 428 4.00 6.69 -15.30
C PHE A 428 4.87 7.91 -15.59
N PRO A 429 5.69 7.91 -16.65
CA PRO A 429 6.39 9.11 -17.06
C PRO A 429 5.34 10.19 -17.36
N GLU A 430 5.23 11.20 -16.50
CA GLU A 430 4.51 12.42 -16.85
C GLU A 430 5.20 13.01 -18.08
N ALA A 431 4.46 13.15 -19.18
CA ALA A 431 4.96 13.78 -20.38
C ALA A 431 5.57 15.15 -20.02
N PRO A 432 6.76 15.50 -20.55
CA PRO A 432 7.38 16.77 -20.22
C PRO A 432 6.49 17.91 -20.69
N SER A 433 6.06 18.75 -19.75
CA SER A 433 5.45 20.05 -20.04
C SER A 433 6.33 20.81 -21.04
N PRO A 434 5.74 21.41 -22.08
CA PRO A 434 6.52 22.06 -23.12
C PRO A 434 7.11 23.37 -22.57
N LEU A 435 8.39 23.59 -22.89
CA LEU A 435 9.12 24.87 -22.84
C LEU A 435 9.67 25.30 -21.47
N THR A 436 10.97 25.06 -21.29
CA THR A 436 11.95 26.16 -21.15
C THR A 436 13.33 25.65 -21.54
N THR A 437 13.66 25.85 -22.80
CA THR A 437 15.01 25.73 -23.36
C THR A 437 15.98 26.67 -22.66
N ARG A 438 17.08 26.13 -22.12
CA ARG A 438 18.38 26.83 -22.05
C ARG A 438 19.54 25.83 -22.22
N PRO A 439 20.67 26.27 -22.81
CA PRO A 439 21.43 25.45 -23.74
C PRO A 439 22.54 24.62 -23.09
N ALA A 440 22.81 23.48 -23.73
CA ALA A 440 23.93 22.59 -23.47
C ALA A 440 25.27 23.20 -23.89
N PHE A 441 26.32 22.90 -23.13
CA PHE A 441 27.71 22.90 -23.60
C PHE A 441 28.26 21.46 -23.52
N PRO A 442 29.15 21.05 -24.46
CA PRO A 442 29.44 19.65 -24.71
C PRO A 442 30.67 19.16 -23.92
N ALA A 443 30.65 17.88 -23.53
CA ALA A 443 31.87 17.15 -23.18
C ALA A 443 31.96 15.88 -24.04
N SER A 444 33.11 15.75 -24.68
CA SER A 444 33.51 14.78 -25.70
C SER A 444 33.73 13.35 -25.15
N PRO A 445 33.92 12.33 -26.02
CA PRO A 445 33.63 10.92 -25.70
C PRO A 445 34.85 9.99 -25.46
N THR A 446 34.52 8.76 -25.05
CA THR A 446 35.23 7.44 -25.18
C THR A 446 36.13 6.95 -24.03
N PRO A 447 36.45 5.63 -23.93
CA PRO A 447 35.92 4.45 -24.64
C PRO A 447 35.47 3.28 -23.74
N SER A 448 34.81 2.34 -24.42
CA SER A 448 34.52 0.94 -24.12
C SER A 448 35.58 0.15 -23.35
N GLU A 449 35.14 -0.72 -22.43
CA GLU A 449 35.79 -2.01 -22.25
C GLU A 449 34.83 -3.12 -21.81
N THR A 450 34.91 -4.19 -22.58
CA THR A 450 34.20 -5.45 -22.51
C THR A 450 34.71 -6.33 -21.37
N ALA A 451 33.82 -6.93 -20.56
CA ALA A 451 34.02 -8.26 -19.99
C ALA A 451 32.72 -8.83 -19.40
N ARG A 452 32.15 -9.85 -20.06
CA ARG A 452 31.19 -10.80 -19.44
C ARG A 452 31.94 -11.65 -18.41
N PRO A 453 31.29 -12.07 -17.32
CA PRO A 453 31.19 -13.51 -17.13
C PRO A 453 29.84 -13.99 -16.54
N GLY A 454 29.37 -15.11 -17.08
CA GLY A 454 28.76 -16.19 -16.29
C GLY A 454 27.32 -16.01 -15.83
N THR A 455 26.36 -16.27 -16.71
CA THR A 455 24.98 -16.65 -16.34
C THR A 455 24.99 -17.90 -15.45
N ARG A 456 24.59 -17.75 -14.18
CA ARG A 456 24.16 -18.86 -13.33
C ARG A 456 22.70 -18.67 -12.98
N ASP A 457 21.92 -19.70 -13.32
CA ASP A 457 20.47 -19.80 -13.25
C ASP A 457 19.84 -19.21 -11.98
N ILE A 458 18.95 -18.25 -12.21
CA ILE A 458 18.07 -17.61 -11.25
C ILE A 458 16.77 -18.40 -11.27
N ARG A 459 16.40 -19.01 -10.14
CA ARG A 459 15.05 -19.56 -9.95
C ARG A 459 14.50 -19.06 -8.63
N CYS A 460 13.50 -18.19 -8.69
CA CYS A 460 12.44 -18.21 -7.69
C CYS A 460 11.82 -19.62 -7.74
N ARG A 461 12.17 -20.48 -6.78
CA ARG A 461 11.64 -21.85 -6.75
C ARG A 461 10.17 -21.81 -6.35
N PRO A 462 9.24 -22.28 -7.19
CA PRO A 462 7.90 -22.59 -6.73
C PRO A 462 7.94 -23.92 -5.95
N ARG A 463 7.13 -24.01 -4.90
CA ARG A 463 6.65 -25.31 -4.42
C ARG A 463 5.15 -25.37 -4.62
#